data_AF-A0A127EHF4-F1
#
_entry.id   AF-A0A127EHF4-F1
#
_cell.length_a   1.000
_cell.length_b   1.000
_cell.length_c   1.000
_cell.angle_alpha   90.00
_cell.angle_beta   90.00
_cell.angle_gamma   90.00
#
_symmetry.space_group_name_H-M   'P 1'
#
loop_
_entity.id
_entity.type
_entity.pdbx_description
1 polymer ?
#
loop_
_entity_poly.entity_id
_entity_poly.type
_entity_poly.pdbx_seq_one_letter_code
_entity_poly.pdbx_strand_id
1 'polypeptide(L)'
;MINSNDKIILDKREGDYKEDLGCTKCNDIYLQESEFRNQSFTDSNKLRCIKTMNSSFIDFYKTYPDEEFLLNKEVDLRFNSNINENRKENVKFSRSKKENNIPLDIANKFPIETEFLTLENLEDDKNFLRIVSEEKESILIPYLLDKKPYLALLNKQYESYMLKHNFRGEGFTIKDLFVLNLEKEILVFIGFEVDTKLNKLHILKLKDGKLVKAFNENEYYYSKVFLENLNNDKESELIIWINEIEEAYKIDIYSIKESGLKKTNKFDKDYYGKVVEYYKNLIEGYGNRNIYSYYLALAYEKRREYRKAIAVIDDALEEEFPYPSVEKLKELRKKFKKLIK
;
A
#
# COMPACT_ATOMS: atom_id res chain seq x y z
N MET A 1 -20.32 11.34 66.13
CA MET A 1 -20.43 10.01 66.79
C MET A 1 -21.48 9.20 66.03
N ILE A 2 -21.05 8.08 65.42
CA ILE A 2 -21.78 6.84 65.02
C ILE A 2 -23.01 7.03 64.10
N ASN A 3 -22.90 6.83 62.77
CA ASN A 3 -23.08 5.60 61.94
C ASN A 3 -24.47 4.93 61.99
N SER A 4 -25.12 4.78 60.81
CA SER A 4 -25.65 3.50 60.30
C SER A 4 -26.18 3.62 58.86
N ASN A 5 -25.78 2.66 58.03
CA ASN A 5 -26.33 2.32 56.72
C ASN A 5 -27.75 1.73 56.83
N ASP A 6 -28.55 1.75 55.75
CA ASP A 6 -28.96 0.53 55.03
C ASP A 6 -29.84 0.78 53.78
N LYS A 7 -30.04 -0.30 53.03
CA LYS A 7 -30.17 -0.48 51.58
C LYS A 7 -31.61 -0.81 51.10
N ILE A 8 -31.91 -0.40 49.85
CA ILE A 8 -32.71 -1.09 48.78
C ILE A 8 -34.25 -1.29 48.98
N ILE A 9 -35.07 -0.92 47.98
CA ILE A 9 -35.92 -1.78 47.09
C ILE A 9 -36.92 -0.94 46.27
N LEU A 10 -37.04 -1.36 45.00
CA LEU A 10 -37.84 -0.92 43.86
C LEU A 10 -39.37 -0.91 44.09
N ASP A 11 -40.10 -0.09 43.31
CA ASP A 11 -41.29 -0.60 42.60
C ASP A 11 -41.67 0.22 41.34
N LYS A 12 -42.23 -0.49 40.34
CA LYS A 12 -42.73 0.02 39.04
C LYS A 12 -44.21 0.43 39.14
N ARG A 13 -44.70 1.28 38.21
CA ARG A 13 -45.96 1.08 37.45
C ARG A 13 -46.21 2.15 36.38
N GLU A 14 -46.73 1.69 35.25
CA GLU A 14 -47.22 2.41 34.06
C GLU A 14 -48.59 3.07 34.28
N GLY A 15 -48.95 4.01 33.40
CA GLY A 15 -50.31 4.54 33.22
C GLY A 15 -50.45 5.46 31.99
N ASP A 16 -51.29 5.03 31.05
CA ASP A 16 -51.75 5.65 29.78
C ASP A 16 -52.40 7.05 29.90
N TYR A 17 -52.54 7.77 28.76
CA TYR A 17 -53.72 8.52 28.22
C TYR A 17 -53.28 9.33 26.96
N LYS A 18 -53.63 8.94 25.72
CA LYS A 18 -54.76 9.36 24.82
C LYS A 18 -54.85 10.85 24.45
N GLU A 19 -54.68 11.19 23.16
CA GLU A 19 -55.70 11.69 22.17
C GLU A 19 -55.47 13.22 21.97
N ASP A 20 -55.36 13.83 20.78
CA ASP A 20 -56.31 14.00 19.67
C ASP A 20 -55.60 14.68 18.46
N LEU A 21 -55.76 14.18 17.22
CA LEU A 21 -56.62 14.68 16.12
C LEU A 21 -56.33 16.09 15.56
N GLY A 22 -56.04 16.17 14.25
CA GLY A 22 -56.14 17.41 13.48
C GLY A 22 -55.47 17.35 12.10
N CYS A 23 -56.18 16.82 11.10
CA CYS A 23 -55.77 16.79 9.69
C CYS A 23 -56.55 17.85 8.89
N THR A 24 -55.87 18.66 8.07
CA THR A 24 -56.52 19.38 6.95
C THR A 24 -55.58 19.59 5.75
N LYS A 25 -56.02 19.03 4.61
CA LYS A 25 -55.66 19.31 3.19
C LYS A 25 -55.80 20.82 2.86
N CYS A 26 -55.24 21.47 1.84
CA CYS A 26 -54.64 21.11 0.54
C CYS A 26 -53.97 22.37 -0.10
N ASN A 27 -53.03 22.15 -1.04
CA ASN A 27 -52.74 22.92 -2.28
C ASN A 27 -52.11 24.33 -2.26
N ASP A 28 -50.89 24.46 -2.81
CA ASP A 28 -50.58 25.01 -4.16
C ASP A 28 -49.16 25.65 -4.30
N ILE A 29 -48.41 25.13 -5.29
CA ILE A 29 -47.66 25.84 -6.37
C ILE A 29 -46.42 26.73 -6.06
N TYR A 30 -45.28 26.23 -6.55
CA TYR A 30 -44.13 26.87 -7.25
C TYR A 30 -43.13 27.84 -6.57
N LEU A 31 -41.85 27.54 -6.91
CA LEU A 31 -40.66 28.39 -7.13
C LEU A 31 -39.67 28.67 -5.99
N GLN A 32 -38.53 27.98 -6.14
CA GLN A 32 -37.15 28.48 -6.22
C GLN A 32 -36.56 29.42 -5.15
N GLU A 33 -35.41 28.94 -4.65
CA GLU A 33 -34.23 29.68 -4.20
C GLU A 33 -34.30 30.41 -2.85
N SER A 34 -33.67 29.80 -1.84
CA SER A 34 -32.74 30.53 -0.96
C SER A 34 -31.82 29.58 -0.20
N GLU A 35 -30.62 30.09 0.03
CA GLU A 35 -29.45 29.45 0.58
C GLU A 35 -29.52 29.20 2.11
N PHE A 36 -28.56 28.38 2.56
CA PHE A 36 -27.95 28.34 3.91
C PHE A 36 -28.61 27.55 5.06
N ARG A 37 -27.78 26.58 5.51
CA ARG A 37 -27.49 26.10 6.88
C ARG A 37 -28.28 24.92 7.49
N ASN A 38 -27.49 23.86 7.65
CA ASN A 38 -27.26 23.05 8.86
C ASN A 38 -28.20 21.89 9.22
N GLN A 39 -27.51 20.81 9.63
CA GLN A 39 -27.96 19.57 10.29
C GLN A 39 -28.61 18.54 9.37
N SER A 40 -28.43 17.22 9.50
CA SER A 40 -27.46 16.32 10.13
C SER A 40 -27.89 14.89 9.70
N PHE A 41 -26.97 13.93 9.77
CA PHE A 41 -27.19 12.47 9.75
C PHE A 41 -27.48 11.70 8.42
N THR A 42 -26.61 10.68 8.26
CA THR A 42 -26.81 9.30 7.77
C THR A 42 -26.83 8.92 6.28
N ASP A 43 -25.92 7.97 6.00
CA ASP A 43 -25.93 6.88 5.02
C ASP A 43 -26.10 7.19 3.54
N SER A 44 -25.01 6.99 2.79
CA SER A 44 -25.02 5.98 1.72
C SER A 44 -23.64 5.80 1.08
N ASN A 45 -23.27 4.53 0.94
CA ASN A 45 -22.30 3.99 0.00
C ASN A 45 -22.20 4.80 -1.31
N LYS A 46 -21.02 5.34 -1.60
CA LYS A 46 -20.51 5.62 -2.95
C LYS A 46 -18.99 5.68 -2.91
N LEU A 47 -18.36 4.51 -3.03
CA LEU A 47 -16.99 4.42 -3.51
C LEU A 47 -17.00 4.89 -4.98
N ARG A 48 -16.49 6.09 -5.21
CA ARG A 48 -15.94 6.53 -6.50
C ARG A 48 -14.61 7.18 -6.19
N CYS A 49 -13.54 6.55 -6.68
CA CYS A 49 -12.46 7.24 -7.37
C CYS A 49 -11.64 6.20 -8.13
N ILE A 50 -12.00 6.03 -9.40
CA ILE A 50 -11.12 5.54 -10.45
C ILE A 50 -10.06 6.63 -10.64
N LYS A 51 -8.78 6.27 -10.55
CA LYS A 51 -7.70 7.05 -11.13
C LYS A 51 -6.88 6.13 -12.03
N THR A 52 -7.13 6.28 -13.32
CA THR A 52 -6.35 5.71 -14.42
C THR A 52 -4.94 6.31 -14.41
N MET A 53 -3.91 5.46 -14.33
CA MET A 53 -2.57 5.85 -14.73
C MET A 53 -2.37 5.48 -16.19
N ASN A 54 -2.51 6.48 -17.06
CA ASN A 54 -1.88 6.43 -18.38
C ASN A 54 -0.38 6.65 -18.20
N SER A 55 0.42 5.61 -18.37
CA SER A 55 1.80 5.76 -18.84
C SER A 55 2.09 4.70 -19.88
N SER A 56 2.15 5.12 -21.14
CA SER A 56 2.62 4.31 -22.26
C SER A 56 4.07 3.89 -22.05
N PHE A 57 4.36 2.60 -22.10
CA PHE A 57 5.71 2.10 -22.38
C PHE A 57 5.60 0.91 -23.34
N ILE A 58 5.67 1.23 -24.63
CA ILE A 58 6.05 0.30 -25.69
C ILE A 58 7.57 0.47 -25.87
N ASP A 59 8.22 -0.67 -26.14
CA ASP A 59 9.63 -0.86 -26.49
C ASP A 59 10.65 -0.81 -25.36
N PHE A 60 10.88 -1.96 -24.72
CA PHE A 60 12.22 -2.55 -24.61
C PHE A 60 12.09 -3.94 -23.99
N TYR A 61 12.34 -4.99 -24.77
CA TYR A 61 13.08 -6.22 -24.40
C TYR A 61 12.92 -7.21 -25.56
N LYS A 62 13.61 -6.91 -26.67
CA LYS A 62 14.14 -7.95 -27.55
C LYS A 62 15.43 -8.45 -26.89
N THR A 63 15.42 -9.74 -26.55
CA THR A 63 16.51 -10.73 -26.68
C THR A 63 17.93 -10.18 -26.82
N TYR A 64 18.85 -10.62 -25.95
CA TYR A 64 20.18 -11.07 -26.40
C TYR A 64 20.78 -12.11 -25.42
N PRO A 65 21.36 -13.22 -25.94
CA PRO A 65 22.39 -13.99 -25.28
C PRO A 65 23.78 -13.34 -25.49
N ASP A 66 24.75 -13.82 -24.72
CA ASP A 66 26.14 -13.39 -24.58
C ASP A 66 26.89 -13.09 -25.90
N GLU A 67 27.71 -12.02 -25.93
CA GLU A 67 29.15 -12.02 -26.24
C GLU A 67 29.74 -10.60 -26.36
N GLU A 68 30.92 -10.45 -25.75
CA GLU A 68 32.05 -9.55 -26.07
C GLU A 68 31.86 -8.43 -27.11
N PHE A 69 32.13 -7.17 -26.72
CA PHE A 69 32.97 -6.25 -27.52
C PHE A 69 33.42 -5.05 -26.68
N LEU A 70 34.72 -4.99 -26.38
CA LEU A 70 35.43 -3.78 -25.98
C LEU A 70 35.56 -2.86 -27.21
N LEU A 71 35.28 -1.56 -27.07
CA LEU A 71 36.01 -0.53 -27.82
C LEU A 71 35.81 0.88 -27.24
N ASN A 72 36.95 1.48 -26.91
CA ASN A 72 37.17 2.86 -26.51
C ASN A 72 36.57 3.88 -27.48
N LYS A 73 36.05 4.99 -26.96
CA LYS A 73 36.35 6.33 -27.51
C LYS A 73 36.06 7.44 -26.50
N GLU A 74 37.15 7.97 -25.94
CA GLU A 74 37.23 9.33 -25.44
C GLU A 74 37.01 10.30 -26.62
N VAL A 75 36.19 11.34 -26.42
CA VAL A 75 36.36 12.64 -27.06
C VAL A 75 35.91 13.71 -26.06
N ASP A 76 36.90 14.28 -25.36
CA ASP A 76 36.85 15.64 -24.83
C ASP A 76 36.76 16.62 -26.00
N LEU A 77 36.03 17.74 -25.86
CA LEU A 77 36.48 19.06 -26.33
C LEU A 77 35.63 20.19 -25.71
N ARG A 78 36.35 21.13 -25.09
CA ARG A 78 35.90 22.35 -24.40
C ARG A 78 35.63 23.52 -25.38
N PHE A 79 35.11 24.61 -24.81
CA PHE A 79 34.87 25.99 -25.33
C PHE A 79 33.47 26.24 -25.90
N ASN A 80 32.69 27.23 -25.44
CA ASN A 80 33.04 28.64 -25.21
C ASN A 80 32.40 29.27 -23.96
N SER A 81 33.21 30.08 -23.28
CA SER A 81 32.87 31.06 -22.26
C SER A 81 32.34 32.39 -22.86
N ASN A 82 31.55 33.09 -22.05
CA ASN A 82 31.28 34.53 -22.07
C ASN A 82 30.36 35.09 -23.15
N ILE A 83 29.05 35.12 -22.87
CA ILE A 83 28.20 36.27 -23.21
C ILE A 83 27.23 36.53 -22.04
N ASN A 84 27.40 37.72 -21.44
CA ASN A 84 26.45 38.52 -20.65
C ASN A 84 26.20 38.18 -19.16
N GLU A 85 27.16 38.61 -18.33
CA GLU A 85 26.85 39.33 -17.10
C GLU A 85 25.99 40.57 -17.43
N ASN A 86 24.69 40.50 -17.12
CA ASN A 86 23.83 41.60 -16.68
C ASN A 86 22.37 41.15 -16.75
N ARG A 87 21.96 40.40 -15.73
CA ARG A 87 20.57 40.24 -15.27
C ARG A 87 20.57 39.64 -13.87
N LYS A 88 21.19 40.38 -12.94
CA LYS A 88 20.75 40.35 -11.54
C LYS A 88 19.39 41.05 -11.53
N GLU A 89 18.31 40.27 -11.55
CA GLU A 89 17.04 40.61 -10.90
C GLU A 89 16.05 39.45 -11.14
N ASN A 90 15.59 38.88 -10.02
CA ASN A 90 14.31 38.17 -9.88
C ASN A 90 14.06 36.97 -10.81
N VAL A 91 14.79 35.88 -10.60
CA VAL A 91 14.28 34.54 -10.91
C VAL A 91 13.89 33.87 -9.60
N LYS A 92 12.63 34.06 -9.19
CA LYS A 92 11.96 33.14 -8.26
C LYS A 92 11.98 31.77 -8.92
N PHE A 93 12.93 30.94 -8.52
CA PHE A 93 12.87 29.50 -8.77
C PHE A 93 11.66 28.97 -7.98
N SER A 94 10.51 28.92 -8.65
CA SER A 94 9.38 28.12 -8.21
C SER A 94 9.75 26.65 -8.39
N ARG A 95 10.55 26.13 -7.46
CA ARG A 95 10.58 24.70 -7.18
C ARG A 95 9.16 24.31 -6.84
N SER A 96 8.61 23.31 -7.51
CA SER A 96 7.40 22.61 -7.09
C SER A 96 7.65 22.11 -5.67
N LYS A 97 7.19 22.89 -4.67
CA LYS A 97 7.19 22.47 -3.27
C LYS A 97 6.24 21.28 -3.20
N LYS A 98 6.77 20.06 -3.10
CA LYS A 98 6.08 19.06 -2.28
C LYS A 98 5.99 19.70 -0.89
N GLU A 99 4.79 19.93 -0.41
CA GLU A 99 4.58 20.56 0.90
C GLU A 99 5.16 19.63 1.97
N ASN A 100 6.19 20.09 2.68
CA ASN A 100 6.76 19.35 3.81
C ASN A 100 5.81 19.50 4.99
N ASN A 101 5.15 18.41 5.38
CA ASN A 101 4.17 18.39 6.47
C ASN A 101 4.78 17.98 7.83
N ILE A 102 6.11 18.10 7.96
CA ILE A 102 6.80 17.89 9.23
C ILE A 102 6.82 19.20 10.02
N PRO A 103 6.35 19.19 11.29
CA PRO A 103 6.46 20.33 12.20
C PRO A 103 7.90 20.88 12.28
N LEU A 104 8.05 22.20 12.31
CA LEU A 104 9.35 22.87 12.24
C LEU A 104 10.27 22.50 13.42
N ASP A 105 9.71 22.29 14.61
CA ASP A 105 10.42 21.86 15.81
C ASP A 105 11.04 20.46 15.65
N ILE A 106 10.44 19.62 14.81
CA ILE A 106 10.97 18.30 14.43
C ILE A 106 11.98 18.44 13.29
N ALA A 107 11.64 19.20 12.24
CA ALA A 107 12.51 19.37 11.07
C ALA A 107 13.89 19.93 11.43
N ASN A 108 13.95 20.88 12.38
CA ASN A 108 15.20 21.47 12.86
C ASN A 108 16.13 20.50 13.60
N LYS A 109 15.71 19.26 13.85
CA LYS A 109 16.55 18.20 14.46
C LYS A 109 17.36 17.42 13.42
N PHE A 110 17.15 17.71 12.14
CA PHE A 110 17.83 17.06 11.02
C PHE A 110 18.80 18.02 10.33
N PRO A 111 19.83 17.51 9.64
CA PRO A 111 20.67 18.32 8.76
C PRO A 111 19.85 19.09 7.72
N ILE A 112 20.33 20.25 7.31
CA ILE A 112 19.61 21.15 6.38
C ILE A 112 19.41 20.49 5.01
N GLU A 113 20.30 19.57 4.63
CA GLU A 113 20.30 18.81 3.38
C GLU A 113 19.28 17.66 3.37
N THR A 114 18.53 17.48 4.47
CA THR A 114 17.56 16.40 4.61
C THR A 114 16.37 16.59 3.68
N GLU A 115 16.06 15.55 2.90
CA GLU A 115 14.85 15.47 2.10
C GLU A 115 13.88 14.48 2.76
N PHE A 116 12.77 14.99 3.30
CA PHE A 116 11.73 14.14 3.89
C PHE A 116 10.90 13.46 2.80
N LEU A 117 10.65 12.16 2.96
CA LEU A 117 9.96 11.37 1.95
C LEU A 117 8.44 11.43 2.17
N THR A 118 7.70 11.64 1.09
CA THR A 118 6.24 11.41 1.04
C THR A 118 6.04 10.05 0.39
N LEU A 119 5.44 9.10 1.11
CA LEU A 119 5.18 7.75 0.61
C LEU A 119 3.70 7.61 0.26
N GLU A 120 3.38 6.88 -0.80
CA GLU A 120 1.99 6.69 -1.25
C GLU A 120 1.13 5.95 -0.23
N ASN A 121 1.75 5.11 0.60
CA ASN A 121 1.09 4.29 1.59
C ASN A 121 0.97 4.98 2.97
N LEU A 122 1.40 6.24 3.11
CA LEU A 122 1.20 7.04 4.31
C LEU A 122 -0.07 7.91 4.16
N GLU A 123 -0.87 8.01 5.23
CA GLU A 123 -2.11 8.80 5.23
C GLU A 123 -1.83 10.31 5.05
N ASP A 124 -2.67 10.94 4.22
CA ASP A 124 -2.87 12.39 4.03
C ASP A 124 -1.60 13.26 4.11
N ASP A 125 -0.77 13.18 3.07
CA ASP A 125 0.38 14.05 2.82
C ASP A 125 1.43 14.12 3.95
N LYS A 126 1.34 13.26 4.97
CA LYS A 126 2.29 13.26 6.09
C LYS A 126 3.56 12.54 5.69
N ASN A 127 4.69 13.18 5.96
CA ASN A 127 6.02 12.59 5.82
C ASN A 127 6.41 11.73 7.05
N PHE A 128 5.44 11.25 7.84
CA PHE A 128 5.70 10.47 9.04
C PHE A 128 4.55 9.52 9.39
N LEU A 129 4.89 8.45 10.10
CA LEU A 129 3.94 7.47 10.65
C LEU A 129 3.96 7.53 12.18
N ARG A 130 2.79 7.67 12.80
CA ARG A 130 2.64 7.71 14.26
C ARG A 130 2.42 6.31 14.82
N ILE A 131 3.20 5.95 15.84
CA ILE A 131 3.08 4.72 16.62
C ILE A 131 2.60 5.10 18.01
N VAL A 132 1.46 4.54 18.43
CA VAL A 132 0.92 4.72 19.78
C VAL A 132 0.83 3.36 20.46
N SER A 133 1.46 3.21 21.62
CA SER A 133 1.47 1.99 22.42
C SER A 133 1.29 2.32 23.89
N GLU A 134 0.14 1.93 24.47
CA GLU A 134 -0.28 2.15 25.87
C GLU A 134 -0.04 3.59 26.38
N GLU A 135 1.20 3.95 26.72
CA GLU A 135 1.59 5.26 27.25
C GLU A 135 2.73 5.95 26.46
N LYS A 136 3.21 5.34 25.38
CA LYS A 136 4.32 5.84 24.58
C LYS A 136 3.86 6.18 23.18
N GLU A 137 4.13 7.42 22.81
CA GLU A 137 3.94 7.93 21.46
C GLU A 137 5.31 8.06 20.78
N SER A 138 5.40 7.57 19.55
CA SER A 138 6.59 7.69 18.72
C SER A 138 6.19 8.01 17.29
N ILE A 139 7.09 8.62 16.54
CA ILE A 139 6.93 8.85 15.11
C ILE A 139 8.11 8.27 14.35
N LEU A 140 7.80 7.71 13.18
CA LEU A 140 8.76 7.26 12.19
C LEU A 140 8.80 8.27 11.05
N ILE A 141 9.97 8.74 10.68
CA ILE A 141 10.17 9.71 9.60
C ILE A 141 11.12 9.11 8.56
N PRO A 142 10.61 8.72 7.38
CA PRO A 142 11.46 8.33 6.25
C PRO A 142 12.08 9.57 5.61
N TYR A 143 13.39 9.54 5.36
CA TYR A 143 14.11 10.67 4.76
C TYR A 143 15.35 10.23 3.97
N LEU A 144 15.83 11.11 3.11
CA LEU A 144 17.12 11.00 2.43
C LEU A 144 18.11 12.00 3.03
N LEU A 145 19.35 11.54 3.21
CA LEU A 145 20.49 12.38 3.52
C LEU A 145 21.65 11.94 2.64
N ASP A 146 22.22 12.86 1.87
CA ASP A 146 23.25 12.57 0.87
C ASP A 146 22.88 11.42 -0.08
N LYS A 147 21.62 11.43 -0.55
CA LYS A 147 21.03 10.40 -1.43
C LYS A 147 21.04 8.98 -0.83
N LYS A 148 21.10 8.86 0.50
CA LYS A 148 20.98 7.59 1.21
C LYS A 148 19.70 7.58 2.04
N PRO A 149 18.93 6.48 2.02
CA PRO A 149 17.71 6.36 2.79
C PRO A 149 17.97 6.12 4.28
N TYR A 150 17.16 6.79 5.09
CA TYR A 150 17.15 6.65 6.54
C TYR A 150 15.71 6.62 7.07
N LEU A 151 15.53 5.95 8.20
CA LEU A 151 14.31 5.99 8.98
C LEU A 151 14.63 6.48 10.39
N ALA A 152 14.16 7.68 10.73
CA ALA A 152 14.29 8.22 12.08
C ALA A 152 13.15 7.72 12.96
N LEU A 153 13.47 7.32 14.19
CA LEU A 153 12.53 7.06 15.26
C LEU A 153 12.66 8.16 16.31
N LEU A 154 11.58 8.92 16.50
CA LEU A 154 11.50 9.94 17.54
C LEU A 154 10.44 9.54 18.55
N ASN A 155 10.75 9.68 19.84
CA ASN A 155 9.79 9.43 20.91
C ASN A 155 9.30 10.75 21.47
N LYS A 156 8.01 10.82 21.79
CA LYS A 156 7.45 11.95 22.51
C LYS A 156 8.00 11.98 23.94
N GLN A 157 8.49 13.14 24.34
CA GLN A 157 8.93 13.46 25.70
C GLN A 157 8.35 14.83 26.06
N TYR A 158 7.38 14.85 26.98
CA TYR A 158 6.57 16.03 27.29
C TYR A 158 5.94 16.63 26.01
N GLU A 159 6.27 17.89 25.70
CA GLU A 159 5.77 18.65 24.56
C GLU A 159 6.66 18.56 23.31
N SER A 160 7.65 17.64 23.26
CA SER A 160 8.58 17.57 22.13
C SER A 160 8.95 16.15 21.71
N TYR A 161 9.39 15.97 20.46
CA TYR A 161 9.83 14.68 19.91
C TYR A 161 11.34 14.53 19.89
N MET A 162 11.92 13.60 20.64
CA MET A 162 13.36 13.42 20.71
C MET A 162 13.84 12.27 19.83
N LEU A 163 14.84 12.51 18.99
CA LEU A 163 15.48 11.48 18.18
C LEU A 163 16.08 10.39 19.08
N LYS A 164 15.61 9.16 18.92
CA LYS A 164 16.07 7.99 19.70
C LYS A 164 16.89 7.03 18.87
N HIS A 165 16.52 6.85 17.63
CA HIS A 165 17.23 5.96 16.74
C HIS A 165 17.17 6.46 15.31
N ASN A 166 18.20 6.11 14.54
CA ASN A 166 18.25 6.41 13.13
C ASN A 166 18.74 5.17 12.40
N PHE A 167 17.86 4.55 11.63
CA PHE A 167 18.15 3.34 10.88
C PHE A 167 18.61 3.73 9.49
N ARG A 168 19.86 3.39 9.14
CA ARG A 168 20.38 3.59 7.79
C ARG A 168 19.92 2.44 6.89
N GLY A 169 19.19 2.78 5.85
CA GLY A 169 18.72 1.85 4.83
C GLY A 169 19.76 1.53 3.76
N GLU A 170 19.31 0.72 2.81
CA GLU A 170 20.02 0.39 1.57
C GLU A 170 19.26 0.90 0.34
N GLY A 171 19.87 0.82 -0.84
CA GLY A 171 19.23 1.26 -2.09
C GLY A 171 19.15 2.77 -2.25
N PHE A 172 18.19 3.20 -3.06
CA PHE A 172 18.04 4.59 -3.53
C PHE A 172 17.08 5.40 -2.65
N THR A 173 15.97 4.80 -2.21
CA THR A 173 14.94 5.47 -1.39
C THR A 173 14.13 4.47 -0.56
N ILE A 174 13.26 4.98 0.33
CA ILE A 174 12.19 4.21 0.95
C ILE A 174 10.94 4.38 0.10
N LYS A 175 10.34 3.27 -0.31
CA LYS A 175 9.11 3.22 -1.12
C LYS A 175 7.88 2.95 -0.28
N ASP A 176 8.00 2.04 0.68
CA ASP A 176 6.90 1.59 1.53
C ASP A 176 7.29 1.63 3.00
N LEU A 177 6.35 2.01 3.86
CA LEU A 177 6.50 1.98 5.31
C LEU A 177 5.20 1.54 5.98
N PHE A 178 5.21 0.42 6.69
CA PHE A 178 4.04 -0.07 7.42
C PHE A 178 4.38 -0.36 8.89
N VAL A 179 3.37 -0.29 9.74
CA VAL A 179 3.47 -0.72 11.13
C VAL A 179 2.38 -1.72 11.45
N LEU A 180 2.77 -2.80 12.12
CA LEU A 180 1.86 -3.78 12.68
C LEU A 180 2.02 -3.78 14.19
N ASN A 181 0.96 -3.42 14.90
CA ASN A 181 0.92 -3.48 16.37
C ASN A 181 0.40 -4.85 16.80
N LEU A 182 1.31 -5.74 17.21
CA LEU A 182 0.97 -7.00 17.86
C LEU A 182 0.85 -6.77 19.36
N GLU A 183 0.08 -7.60 20.06
CA GLU A 183 -0.23 -7.39 21.50
C GLU A 183 1.00 -7.16 22.39
N LYS A 184 2.16 -7.71 22.02
CA LYS A 184 3.41 -7.61 22.79
C LYS A 184 4.54 -6.86 22.07
N GLU A 185 4.38 -6.59 20.78
CA GLU A 185 5.47 -6.12 19.95
C GLU A 185 4.99 -5.32 18.75
N ILE A 186 5.75 -4.30 18.38
CA ILE A 186 5.45 -3.47 17.22
C ILE A 186 6.46 -3.82 16.14
N LEU A 187 5.96 -4.28 15.01
CA LEU A 187 6.75 -4.54 13.81
C LEU A 187 6.68 -3.35 12.87
N VAL A 188 7.83 -2.99 12.31
CA VAL A 188 8.00 -1.93 11.32
C VAL A 188 8.52 -2.55 10.04
N PHE A 189 7.74 -2.43 8.97
CA PHE A 189 8.06 -2.94 7.65
C PHE A 189 8.58 -1.78 6.79
N ILE A 190 9.77 -1.92 6.22
CA ILE A 190 10.42 -0.88 5.43
C ILE A 190 10.76 -1.44 4.05
N GLY A 191 10.21 -0.85 3.02
CA GLY A 191 10.48 -1.15 1.64
C GLY A 191 11.57 -0.26 1.06
N PHE A 192 12.75 -0.80 0.80
CA PHE A 192 13.82 -0.08 0.11
C PHE A 192 13.76 -0.32 -1.39
N GLU A 193 13.76 0.75 -2.18
CA GLU A 193 13.93 0.66 -3.63
C GLU A 193 15.40 0.39 -3.92
N VAL A 194 15.71 -0.83 -4.38
CA VAL A 194 17.09 -1.27 -4.69
C VAL A 194 17.37 -1.31 -6.18
N ASP A 195 16.33 -1.33 -7.00
CA ASP A 195 16.36 -1.17 -8.46
C ASP A 195 15.00 -0.61 -8.93
N THR A 196 14.95 -0.13 -10.17
CA THR A 196 13.79 0.44 -10.88
C THR A 196 12.50 -0.38 -10.77
N LYS A 197 12.58 -1.71 -10.64
CA LYS A 197 11.42 -2.62 -10.50
C LYS A 197 11.51 -3.56 -9.32
N LEU A 198 12.52 -3.39 -8.46
CA LEU A 198 12.83 -4.33 -7.39
C LEU A 198 12.97 -3.59 -6.07
N ASN A 199 12.13 -3.97 -5.12
CA ASN A 199 12.20 -3.47 -3.75
C ASN A 199 12.64 -4.59 -2.81
N LYS A 200 13.33 -4.22 -1.74
CA LYS A 200 13.76 -5.13 -0.67
C LYS A 200 13.08 -4.75 0.63
N LEU A 201 12.40 -5.71 1.24
CA LEU A 201 11.64 -5.52 2.46
C LEU A 201 12.50 -5.86 3.69
N HIS A 202 12.61 -4.90 4.60
CA HIS A 202 13.15 -5.08 5.94
C HIS A 202 12.02 -5.13 6.95
N ILE A 203 12.17 -6.00 7.95
CA ILE A 203 11.22 -6.12 9.05
C ILE A 203 11.98 -5.91 10.34
N LEU A 204 11.66 -4.81 11.01
CA LEU A 204 12.24 -4.40 12.28
C LEU A 204 11.20 -4.53 13.38
N LYS A 205 11.67 -4.68 14.62
CA LYS A 205 10.86 -4.59 15.82
C LYS A 205 11.26 -3.38 16.64
N LEU A 206 10.28 -2.71 17.23
CA LEU A 206 10.52 -1.64 18.19
C LEU A 206 10.83 -2.28 19.55
N LYS A 207 12.08 -2.15 20.00
CA LYS A 207 12.54 -2.66 21.30
C LYS A 207 13.30 -1.57 22.04
N ASP A 208 12.87 -1.24 23.25
CA ASP A 208 13.51 -0.26 24.14
C ASP A 208 13.77 1.12 23.46
N GLY A 209 12.84 1.56 22.61
CA GLY A 209 12.96 2.82 21.87
C GLY A 209 13.99 2.79 20.74
N LYS A 210 14.38 1.60 20.27
CA LYS A 210 15.25 1.39 19.11
C LYS A 210 14.58 0.45 18.11
N LEU A 211 14.98 0.58 16.85
CA LEU A 211 14.62 -0.36 15.81
C LEU A 211 15.70 -1.43 15.73
N VAL A 212 15.32 -2.69 15.90
CA VAL A 212 16.23 -3.83 15.77
C VAL A 212 15.63 -4.85 14.81
N LYS A 213 16.45 -5.65 14.14
CA LYS A 213 15.96 -6.67 13.19
C LYS A 213 14.96 -7.60 13.89
N ALA A 214 13.80 -7.83 13.28
CA ALA A 214 12.75 -8.65 13.88
C ALA A 214 13.12 -10.14 13.87
N PHE A 215 13.56 -10.63 12.70
CA PHE A 215 13.78 -12.06 12.42
C PHE A 215 15.20 -12.35 11.91
N ASN A 216 15.66 -13.58 12.11
CA ASN A 216 16.89 -14.08 11.47
C ASN A 216 16.68 -14.21 9.95
N GLU A 217 17.76 -14.08 9.20
CA GLU A 217 17.77 -13.53 7.83
C GLU A 217 16.96 -14.34 6.81
N ASN A 218 15.98 -13.66 6.19
CA ASN A 218 15.47 -13.96 4.86
C ASN A 218 15.39 -12.61 4.14
N GLU A 219 15.85 -12.55 2.89
CA GLU A 219 15.68 -11.37 2.05
C GLU A 219 14.37 -11.50 1.29
N TYR A 220 13.49 -10.53 1.46
CA TYR A 220 12.18 -10.52 0.80
C TYR A 220 12.19 -9.44 -0.27
N TYR A 221 12.22 -9.88 -1.52
CA TYR A 221 12.11 -9.00 -2.68
C TYR A 221 10.67 -8.94 -3.17
N TYR A 222 10.24 -7.75 -3.58
CA TYR A 222 8.86 -7.54 -4.02
C TYR A 222 8.75 -6.42 -5.05
N SER A 223 7.66 -6.49 -5.83
CA SER A 223 7.22 -5.43 -6.73
C SER A 223 6.03 -4.66 -6.16
N LYS A 224 5.08 -5.36 -5.52
CA LYS A 224 4.01 -4.77 -4.68
C LYS A 224 3.92 -5.53 -3.36
N VAL A 225 3.60 -4.84 -2.26
CA VAL A 225 3.50 -5.44 -0.93
C VAL A 225 2.25 -4.91 -0.23
N PHE A 226 1.55 -5.78 0.48
CA PHE A 226 0.33 -5.46 1.20
C PHE A 226 0.35 -6.10 2.57
N LEU A 227 -0.20 -5.40 3.55
CA LEU A 227 -0.52 -5.94 4.86
C LEU A 227 -2.04 -6.02 4.95
N GLU A 228 -2.58 -7.24 5.05
CA GLU A 228 -4.03 -7.44 5.12
C GLU A 228 -4.41 -8.33 6.29
N ASN A 229 -5.59 -8.11 6.84
CA ASN A 229 -6.17 -8.97 7.86
C ASN A 229 -7.18 -9.90 7.19
N LEU A 230 -6.75 -11.10 6.78
CA LEU A 230 -7.59 -12.03 6.00
C LEU A 230 -8.46 -12.91 6.91
N ASN A 231 -8.11 -13.02 8.18
CA ASN A 231 -8.88 -13.79 9.17
C ASN A 231 -9.90 -12.96 9.96
N ASN A 232 -9.93 -11.63 9.77
CA ASN A 232 -10.63 -10.69 10.66
C ASN A 232 -10.27 -10.87 12.15
N ASP A 233 -9.05 -11.31 12.45
CA ASP A 233 -8.52 -11.46 13.80
C ASP A 233 -7.48 -10.35 14.09
N LYS A 234 -6.61 -10.51 15.11
CA LYS A 234 -5.50 -9.56 15.32
C LYS A 234 -4.26 -9.92 14.51
N GLU A 235 -4.30 -11.01 13.76
CA GLU A 235 -3.21 -11.41 12.89
C GLU A 235 -3.34 -10.67 11.56
N SER A 236 -2.20 -10.33 10.97
CA SER A 236 -2.16 -9.78 9.62
C SER A 236 -1.26 -10.67 8.78
N GLU A 237 -1.65 -10.85 7.54
CA GLU A 237 -0.88 -11.50 6.52
C GLU A 237 -0.09 -10.47 5.73
N LEU A 238 1.16 -10.82 5.44
CA LEU A 238 1.98 -10.08 4.48
C LEU A 238 1.80 -10.73 3.12
N ILE A 239 1.38 -9.94 2.13
CA ILE A 239 1.21 -10.39 0.76
C ILE A 239 2.26 -9.71 -0.11
N ILE A 240 3.05 -10.53 -0.79
CA ILE A 240 4.13 -10.10 -1.68
C ILE A 240 3.75 -10.48 -3.11
N TRP A 241 3.73 -9.48 -3.99
CA TRP A 241 3.60 -9.65 -5.42
C TRP A 241 4.97 -9.44 -6.05
N ILE A 242 5.43 -10.44 -6.79
CA ILE A 242 6.71 -10.45 -7.48
C ILE A 242 6.42 -10.41 -8.97
N ASN A 243 6.90 -9.37 -9.65
CA ASN A 243 6.71 -9.22 -11.08
C ASN A 243 7.40 -10.38 -11.84
N GLU A 244 6.66 -11.06 -12.71
CA GLU A 244 7.21 -12.11 -13.58
C GLU A 244 7.34 -11.61 -15.03
N ILE A 245 6.31 -10.96 -15.55
CA ILE A 245 6.29 -10.40 -16.92
C ILE A 245 5.21 -9.32 -17.01
N GLU A 246 5.51 -8.19 -17.67
CA GLU A 246 4.56 -7.07 -17.82
C GLU A 246 3.86 -6.69 -16.49
N GLU A 247 2.54 -6.69 -16.41
CA GLU A 247 1.75 -6.52 -15.18
C GLU A 247 1.25 -7.87 -14.61
N ALA A 248 1.97 -8.95 -14.86
CA ALA A 248 1.72 -10.25 -14.28
C ALA A 248 2.67 -10.56 -13.12
N TYR A 249 2.09 -11.12 -12.06
CA TYR A 249 2.76 -11.28 -10.78
C TYR A 249 2.56 -12.69 -10.21
N LYS A 250 3.65 -13.23 -9.65
CA LYS A 250 3.61 -14.31 -8.69
C LYS A 250 3.28 -13.76 -7.31
N ILE A 251 2.36 -14.42 -6.62
CA ILE A 251 1.85 -13.94 -5.32
C ILE A 251 2.18 -14.96 -4.23
N ASP A 252 2.87 -14.46 -3.20
CA ASP A 252 3.19 -15.21 -2.00
C ASP A 252 2.50 -14.57 -0.78
N ILE A 253 1.79 -15.39 -0.01
CA ILE A 253 1.10 -14.99 1.22
C ILE A 253 1.87 -15.56 2.40
N TYR A 254 2.17 -14.71 3.39
CA TYR A 254 2.88 -15.08 4.60
C TYR A 254 2.04 -14.79 5.83
N SER A 255 1.90 -15.78 6.70
CA SER A 255 1.47 -15.55 8.09
C SER A 255 2.62 -14.95 8.87
N ILE A 256 2.35 -13.86 9.60
CA ILE A 256 3.31 -13.19 10.45
C ILE A 256 3.26 -13.85 11.83
N LYS A 257 4.39 -14.40 12.30
CA LYS A 257 4.50 -15.04 13.62
C LYS A 257 5.66 -14.43 14.40
N GLU A 258 5.66 -14.63 15.72
CA GLU A 258 6.76 -14.20 16.61
C GLU A 258 8.14 -14.69 16.10
N SER A 259 8.20 -15.90 15.53
CA SER A 259 9.45 -16.49 15.01
C SER A 259 9.83 -16.06 13.60
N GLY A 260 8.97 -15.32 12.89
CA GLY A 260 9.20 -14.93 11.50
C GLY A 260 7.99 -15.09 10.59
N LEU A 261 8.23 -14.82 9.30
CA LEU A 261 7.24 -15.03 8.26
C LEU A 261 7.18 -16.50 7.85
N LYS A 262 5.98 -17.06 7.79
CA LYS A 262 5.74 -18.41 7.29
C LYS A 262 4.82 -18.36 6.08
N LYS A 263 5.33 -18.78 4.92
CA LYS A 263 4.53 -18.90 3.70
C LYS A 263 3.34 -19.84 3.95
N THR A 264 2.17 -19.42 3.50
CA THR A 264 0.91 -20.14 3.71
C THR A 264 0.05 -20.10 2.46
N ASN A 265 -0.82 -21.11 2.29
CA ASN A 265 -1.87 -21.15 1.28
C ASN A 265 -3.27 -21.19 1.91
N LYS A 266 -3.37 -21.04 3.23
CA LYS A 266 -4.63 -21.08 3.99
C LYS A 266 -5.65 -20.08 3.43
N PHE A 267 -5.17 -18.92 2.97
CA PHE A 267 -5.97 -17.79 2.51
C PHE A 267 -6.03 -17.66 0.99
N ASP A 268 -5.50 -18.64 0.24
CA ASP A 268 -5.49 -18.59 -1.23
C ASP A 268 -6.92 -18.37 -1.77
N LYS A 269 -7.91 -19.04 -1.19
CA LYS A 269 -9.29 -18.92 -1.67
C LYS A 269 -9.87 -17.51 -1.51
N ASP A 270 -9.58 -16.86 -0.38
CA ASP A 270 -10.19 -15.58 -0.02
C ASP A 270 -9.43 -14.42 -0.68
N TYR A 271 -8.09 -14.42 -0.60
CA TYR A 271 -7.27 -13.35 -1.17
C TYR A 271 -7.30 -13.31 -2.70
N TYR A 272 -7.30 -14.48 -3.37
CA TYR A 272 -7.36 -14.52 -4.82
C TYR A 272 -8.71 -14.02 -5.38
N GLY A 273 -9.68 -13.73 -4.49
CA GLY A 273 -10.75 -12.75 -4.71
C GLY A 273 -10.32 -11.54 -5.52
N LYS A 274 -9.41 -10.77 -4.91
CA LYS A 274 -8.86 -9.51 -5.42
C LYS A 274 -7.97 -9.73 -6.65
N VAL A 275 -7.21 -10.83 -6.66
CA VAL A 275 -6.31 -11.18 -7.78
C VAL A 275 -7.09 -11.47 -9.06
N VAL A 276 -8.24 -12.16 -8.96
CA VAL A 276 -9.12 -12.39 -10.11
C VAL A 276 -9.65 -11.06 -10.65
N GLU A 277 -10.09 -10.15 -9.78
CA GLU A 277 -10.58 -8.84 -10.19
C GLU A 277 -9.48 -8.01 -10.86
N TYR A 278 -8.27 -8.02 -10.30
CA TYR A 278 -7.10 -7.38 -10.88
C TYR A 278 -6.85 -7.81 -12.34
N TYR A 279 -6.78 -9.13 -12.60
CA TYR A 279 -6.51 -9.62 -13.96
C TYR A 279 -7.70 -9.41 -14.91
N LYS A 280 -8.94 -9.43 -14.42
CA LYS A 280 -10.10 -9.04 -15.23
C LYS A 280 -10.00 -7.59 -15.68
N ASN A 281 -9.69 -6.69 -14.76
CA ASN A 281 -9.52 -5.26 -15.07
C ASN A 281 -8.39 -5.02 -16.07
N LEU A 282 -7.28 -5.79 -15.98
CA LEU A 282 -6.20 -5.72 -16.98
C LEU A 282 -6.66 -6.18 -18.37
N ILE A 283 -7.42 -7.28 -18.45
CA ILE A 283 -7.95 -7.80 -19.72
C ILE A 283 -8.96 -6.83 -20.35
N GLU A 284 -9.80 -6.18 -19.53
CA GLU A 284 -10.77 -5.19 -19.99
C GLU A 284 -10.12 -3.85 -20.40
N GLY A 285 -9.02 -3.47 -19.73
CA GLY A 285 -8.40 -2.15 -19.85
C GLY A 285 -7.20 -2.03 -20.81
N TYR A 286 -6.47 -3.11 -21.12
CA TYR A 286 -5.18 -3.03 -21.83
C TYR A 286 -4.86 -4.22 -22.76
N GLY A 287 -3.81 -4.04 -23.58
CA GLY A 287 -3.25 -5.04 -24.49
C GLY A 287 -2.46 -6.16 -23.78
N ASN A 288 -2.26 -7.27 -24.50
CA ASN A 288 -1.70 -8.55 -24.05
C ASN A 288 -2.63 -9.45 -23.21
N ARG A 289 -3.87 -9.59 -23.71
CA ARG A 289 -4.90 -10.50 -23.18
C ARG A 289 -4.39 -11.92 -22.93
N ASN A 290 -3.47 -12.43 -23.75
CA ASN A 290 -3.02 -13.82 -23.70
C ASN A 290 -2.22 -14.10 -22.42
N ILE A 291 -1.30 -13.20 -22.04
CA ILE A 291 -0.57 -13.29 -20.77
C ILE A 291 -1.56 -13.22 -19.61
N TYR A 292 -2.40 -12.18 -19.55
CA TYR A 292 -3.28 -11.98 -18.40
C TYR A 292 -4.36 -13.07 -18.26
N SER A 293 -4.79 -13.68 -19.35
CA SER A 293 -5.72 -14.82 -19.33
C SER A 293 -5.09 -16.04 -18.66
N TYR A 294 -3.80 -16.31 -18.93
CA TYR A 294 -3.07 -17.37 -18.23
C TYR A 294 -3.03 -17.14 -16.71
N TYR A 295 -2.67 -15.94 -16.26
CA TYR A 295 -2.61 -15.63 -14.83
C TYR A 295 -4.00 -15.56 -14.17
N LEU A 296 -5.03 -15.14 -14.91
CA LEU A 296 -6.42 -15.22 -14.47
C LEU A 296 -6.86 -16.68 -14.23
N ALA A 297 -6.47 -17.60 -15.11
CA ALA A 297 -6.75 -19.03 -14.92
C ALA A 297 -6.06 -19.59 -13.67
N LEU A 298 -4.80 -19.21 -13.42
CA LEU A 298 -4.09 -19.59 -12.19
C LEU A 298 -4.75 -18.98 -10.94
N ALA A 299 -5.26 -17.76 -11.02
CA ALA A 299 -5.99 -17.14 -9.91
C ALA A 299 -7.31 -17.89 -9.61
N TYR A 300 -8.03 -18.33 -10.64
CA TYR A 300 -9.20 -19.20 -10.44
C TYR A 300 -8.84 -20.57 -9.85
N GLU A 301 -7.70 -21.16 -10.23
CA GLU A 301 -7.19 -22.39 -9.62
C GLU A 301 -7.02 -22.21 -8.10
N LYS A 302 -6.41 -21.10 -7.69
CA LYS A 302 -6.16 -20.77 -6.28
C LYS A 302 -7.45 -20.64 -5.47
N ARG A 303 -8.53 -20.20 -6.11
CA ARG A 303 -9.90 -20.18 -5.57
C ARG A 303 -10.64 -21.51 -5.64
N ARG A 304 -10.04 -22.54 -6.25
CA ARG A 304 -10.67 -23.83 -6.57
C ARG A 304 -11.88 -23.71 -7.51
N GLU A 305 -11.93 -22.64 -8.30
CA GLU A 305 -12.99 -22.38 -9.28
C GLU A 305 -12.62 -23.00 -10.64
N TYR A 306 -12.34 -24.31 -10.65
CA TYR A 306 -11.70 -25.00 -11.79
C TYR A 306 -12.49 -24.91 -13.10
N ARG A 307 -13.83 -24.85 -13.04
CA ARG A 307 -14.66 -24.67 -14.24
C ARG A 307 -14.40 -23.32 -14.91
N LYS A 308 -14.23 -22.25 -14.13
CA LYS A 308 -13.88 -20.92 -14.66
C LYS A 308 -12.44 -20.89 -15.16
N ALA A 309 -11.53 -21.53 -14.43
CA ALA A 309 -10.14 -21.67 -14.87
C ALA A 309 -10.06 -22.36 -16.25
N ILE A 310 -10.81 -23.45 -16.44
CA ILE A 310 -10.86 -24.16 -17.74
C ILE A 310 -11.45 -23.27 -18.84
N ALA A 311 -12.53 -22.52 -18.57
CA ALA A 311 -13.11 -21.64 -19.57
C ALA A 311 -12.09 -20.60 -20.08
N VAL A 312 -11.35 -19.95 -19.16
CA VAL A 312 -10.30 -18.99 -19.52
C VAL A 312 -9.18 -19.66 -20.32
N ILE A 313 -8.80 -20.90 -19.99
CA ILE A 313 -7.79 -21.64 -20.74
C ILE A 313 -8.30 -22.04 -22.13
N ASP A 314 -9.58 -22.39 -22.26
CA ASP A 314 -10.19 -22.75 -23.53
C ASP A 314 -10.22 -21.53 -24.46
N ASP A 315 -10.62 -20.35 -23.95
CA ASP A 315 -10.54 -19.09 -24.68
C ASP A 315 -9.09 -18.78 -25.11
N ALA A 316 -8.12 -18.92 -24.20
CA ALA A 316 -6.71 -18.64 -24.47
C ALA A 316 -6.08 -19.60 -25.51
N LEU A 317 -6.63 -20.81 -25.69
CA LEU A 317 -6.18 -21.77 -26.69
C LEU A 317 -6.67 -21.44 -28.11
N GLU A 318 -7.70 -20.61 -28.24
CA GLU A 318 -8.25 -20.16 -29.53
C GLU A 318 -7.56 -18.91 -30.07
N GLU A 319 -6.77 -18.22 -29.23
CA GLU A 319 -6.01 -17.03 -29.61
C GLU A 319 -4.89 -17.36 -30.61
N GLU A 320 -4.54 -16.42 -31.49
CA GLU A 320 -3.50 -16.61 -32.53
C GLU A 320 -2.11 -16.90 -31.93
N PHE A 321 -1.81 -16.29 -30.78
CA PHE A 321 -0.54 -16.44 -30.06
C PHE A 321 -0.78 -16.86 -28.60
N PRO A 322 -1.13 -18.12 -28.33
CA PRO A 322 -1.42 -18.58 -26.98
C PRO A 322 -0.21 -18.45 -26.06
N TYR A 323 -0.41 -17.89 -24.87
CA TYR A 323 0.61 -17.83 -23.82
C TYR A 323 0.24 -18.78 -22.66
N PRO A 324 1.21 -19.48 -22.05
CA PRO A 324 2.64 -19.48 -22.36
C PRO A 324 3.01 -20.38 -23.55
N SER A 325 2.34 -21.53 -23.69
CA SER A 325 2.38 -22.36 -24.91
C SER A 325 1.12 -23.22 -24.98
N VAL A 326 0.78 -23.69 -26.18
CA VAL A 326 -0.38 -24.57 -26.39
C VAL A 326 -0.28 -25.84 -25.55
N GLU A 327 0.89 -26.46 -25.46
CA GLU A 327 1.14 -27.67 -24.66
C GLU A 327 0.90 -27.37 -23.19
N LYS A 328 1.42 -26.26 -22.68
CA LYS A 328 1.29 -25.88 -21.27
C LYS A 328 -0.15 -25.59 -20.89
N LEU A 329 -0.90 -24.91 -21.77
CA LEU A 329 -2.33 -24.66 -21.60
C LEU A 329 -3.13 -25.98 -21.61
N LYS A 330 -2.83 -26.90 -22.51
CA LYS A 330 -3.45 -28.24 -22.55
C LYS A 330 -3.15 -29.05 -21.28
N GLU A 331 -1.93 -28.99 -20.75
CA GLU A 331 -1.56 -29.60 -19.47
C GLU A 331 -2.37 -29.04 -18.30
N LEU A 332 -2.47 -27.71 -18.21
CA LEU A 332 -3.26 -27.03 -17.17
C LEU A 332 -4.74 -27.39 -17.28
N ARG A 333 -5.30 -27.36 -18.48
CA ARG A 333 -6.68 -27.80 -18.73
C ARG A 333 -6.90 -29.23 -18.22
N LYS A 334 -6.00 -30.16 -18.53
CA LYS A 334 -6.07 -31.56 -18.08
C LYS A 334 -5.94 -31.65 -16.55
N LYS A 335 -5.04 -30.87 -15.94
CA LYS A 335 -4.89 -30.78 -14.48
C LYS A 335 -6.19 -30.32 -13.82
N PHE A 336 -6.79 -29.24 -14.31
CA PHE A 336 -8.03 -28.70 -13.74
C PHE A 336 -9.21 -29.65 -13.91
N LYS A 337 -9.33 -30.33 -15.06
CA LYS A 337 -10.36 -31.36 -15.28
C LYS A 337 -10.30 -32.49 -14.23
N LYS A 338 -9.10 -32.90 -13.82
CA LYS A 338 -8.91 -33.91 -12.76
C LYS A 338 -9.29 -33.42 -11.36
N LEU A 339 -9.33 -32.10 -11.15
CA LEU A 339 -9.66 -31.50 -9.86
C LEU A 339 -11.16 -31.20 -9.69
N ILE A 340 -11.93 -31.28 -10.78
CA ILE A 340 -13.38 -31.28 -10.73
C ILE A 340 -13.83 -32.66 -10.23
N LYS A 341 -14.39 -32.69 -9.02
CA LYS A 341 -15.03 -33.88 -8.46
C LYS A 341 -16.42 -34.09 -9.02
#